data_AF-A0A8T9SS40-F1
#
_entry.id   AF-A0A8T9SS40-F1
#
_cell.length_a   1.000
_cell.length_b   1.000
_cell.length_c   1.000
_cell.angle_alpha   90.00
_cell.angle_beta   90.00
_cell.angle_gamma   90.00
#
_symmetry.space_group_name_H-M   'P 1'
#
loop_
_entity.id
_entity.type
_entity.pdbx_description
1 polymer ?
#
loop_
_entity_poly.entity_id
_entity_poly.type
_entity_poly.pdbx_seq_one_letter_code
_entity_poly.pdbx_strand_id
1 'polypeptide(L)'
;MKRMLFAPLCAVALLAATTSCTSNGDSVDQAQKTNEARHENATANTEMGDVKQDKKDFDSDFMTKAASGGMLEVELGRLVAQQGATPEGKQFGQHMVDDHSKANEELKALAARKNMTLPSTLGEDHREVLDDVTDEKGVDMDKKYLKEMVKDHEEDVKEYTEASVRASDPDIKAFAAKNVPILKEHLSMAQRMQAAVEQRK
;
A
#
# COMPACT_ATOMS: atom_id res chain seq x y z
N MET A 1 69.32 -2.76 -40.91
CA MET A 1 69.53 -3.89 -39.98
C MET A 1 68.22 -4.17 -39.24
N LYS A 2 67.74 -5.43 -39.31
CA LYS A 2 66.73 -6.12 -38.48
C LYS A 2 65.42 -5.36 -38.16
N ARG A 3 64.31 -5.67 -38.86
CA ARG A 3 63.24 -6.61 -38.44
C ARG A 3 62.73 -6.36 -37.02
N MET A 4 61.45 -5.97 -36.89
CA MET A 4 60.46 -6.76 -36.15
C MET A 4 59.02 -6.28 -36.44
N LEU A 5 58.23 -7.22 -36.97
CA LEU A 5 56.77 -7.24 -37.05
C LEU A 5 56.18 -7.29 -35.64
N PHE A 6 55.01 -6.67 -35.42
CA PHE A 6 53.90 -7.22 -34.62
C PHE A 6 52.65 -6.34 -34.82
N ALA A 7 51.69 -6.84 -35.60
CA ALA A 7 50.27 -6.66 -35.30
C ALA A 7 49.91 -7.75 -34.26
N PRO A 8 48.98 -7.55 -33.31
CA PRO A 8 47.58 -7.70 -33.68
C PRO A 8 46.55 -6.93 -32.81
N LEU A 9 45.30 -7.14 -33.20
CA LEU A 9 44.12 -7.33 -32.35
C LEU A 9 43.18 -6.14 -32.15
N CYS A 10 42.10 -6.19 -32.94
CA CYS A 10 40.80 -5.60 -32.69
C CYS A 10 40.37 -5.74 -31.22
N ALA A 11 40.00 -4.62 -30.60
CA ALA A 11 39.01 -4.60 -29.54
C ALA A 11 37.99 -3.53 -29.93
N VAL A 12 36.95 -3.96 -30.64
CA VAL A 12 35.70 -3.20 -30.74
C VAL A 12 35.17 -3.13 -29.31
N ALA A 13 35.27 -1.96 -28.68
CA ALA A 13 34.60 -1.68 -27.42
C ALA A 13 33.09 -1.70 -27.70
N LEU A 14 32.49 -2.87 -27.47
CA LEU A 14 31.06 -3.06 -27.44
C LEU A 14 30.52 -2.15 -26.32
N LEU A 15 29.79 -1.09 -26.68
CA LEU A 15 28.90 -0.42 -25.74
C LEU A 15 27.90 -1.48 -25.28
N ALA A 16 28.12 -2.05 -24.11
CA ALA A 16 27.08 -2.74 -23.36
C ALA A 16 26.09 -1.65 -22.91
N ALA A 17 25.13 -1.35 -23.77
CA ALA A 17 23.86 -0.82 -23.33
C ALA A 17 23.26 -1.88 -22.41
N THR A 18 23.49 -1.75 -21.10
CA THR A 18 22.71 -2.51 -20.12
C THR A 18 21.31 -1.98 -20.21
N THR A 19 20.48 -2.67 -20.99
CA THR A 19 19.04 -2.61 -20.93
C THR A 19 18.65 -2.74 -19.47
N SER A 20 18.31 -1.62 -18.84
CA SER A 20 17.50 -1.61 -17.63
C SER A 20 16.23 -2.35 -17.98
N CYS A 21 16.13 -3.61 -17.57
CA CYS A 21 14.85 -4.31 -17.53
C CYS A 21 13.99 -3.56 -16.52
N THR A 22 13.24 -2.56 -16.98
CA THR A 22 12.12 -2.00 -16.22
C THR A 22 11.03 -3.06 -16.25
N SER A 23 11.05 -4.00 -15.30
CA SER A 23 9.80 -4.55 -14.83
C SER A 23 9.03 -3.38 -14.24
N ASN A 24 7.81 -3.14 -14.72
CA ASN A 24 6.83 -2.36 -13.96
C ASN A 24 6.56 -3.16 -12.68
N GLY A 25 7.43 -3.00 -11.67
CA GLY A 25 7.28 -3.67 -10.39
C GLY A 25 6.11 -3.11 -9.60
N ASP A 26 5.66 -3.88 -8.61
CA ASP A 26 4.60 -3.51 -7.67
C ASP A 26 4.73 -2.06 -7.16
N SER A 27 3.63 -1.29 -7.15
CA SER A 27 3.70 0.15 -6.86
C SER A 27 4.05 0.44 -5.40
N VAL A 28 3.73 -0.45 -4.46
CA VAL A 28 4.07 -0.31 -3.04
C VAL A 28 5.57 -0.53 -2.89
N ASP A 29 6.09 -1.62 -3.46
CA ASP A 29 7.52 -1.94 -3.51
C ASP A 29 8.37 -0.81 -4.10
N GLN A 30 7.95 -0.23 -5.23
CA GLN A 30 8.69 0.85 -5.87
C GLN A 30 8.71 2.11 -4.99
N ALA A 31 7.58 2.43 -4.35
CA ALA A 31 7.50 3.55 -3.43
C ALA A 31 8.39 3.33 -2.20
N GLN A 32 8.35 2.13 -1.61
CA GLN A 32 9.14 1.77 -0.45
C GLN A 32 10.64 1.78 -0.76
N LYS A 33 11.09 1.15 -1.85
CA LYS A 33 12.49 1.18 -2.31
C LYS A 33 13.00 2.61 -2.50
N THR A 34 12.14 3.50 -3.00
CA THR A 34 12.47 4.92 -3.16
C THR A 34 12.66 5.61 -1.79
N ASN A 35 11.87 5.26 -0.78
CA ASN A 35 11.99 5.81 0.56
C ASN A 35 13.23 5.29 1.28
N GLU A 36 13.48 3.98 1.24
CA GLU A 36 14.67 3.32 1.82
C GLU A 36 15.97 3.92 1.27
N ALA A 37 16.07 4.07 -0.06
CA ALA A 37 17.22 4.71 -0.70
C ALA A 37 17.44 6.16 -0.21
N ARG A 38 16.39 6.90 0.15
CA ARG A 38 16.53 8.24 0.75
C ARG A 38 16.98 8.17 2.20
N HIS A 39 16.54 7.16 2.95
CA HIS A 39 16.93 6.97 4.34
C HIS A 39 18.40 6.58 4.47
N GLU A 40 18.89 5.64 3.66
CA GLU A 40 20.30 5.22 3.60
C GLU A 40 21.23 6.40 3.34
N ASN A 41 20.89 7.25 2.37
CA ASN A 41 21.67 8.44 2.05
C ASN A 41 21.71 9.46 3.21
N ALA A 42 20.70 9.46 4.09
CA ALA A 42 20.62 10.37 5.22
C ALA A 42 21.35 9.85 6.49
N THR A 43 21.58 8.54 6.61
CA THR A 43 22.14 7.90 7.82
C THR A 43 23.62 7.50 7.70
N ALA A 44 24.20 7.58 6.50
CA ALA A 44 25.52 7.04 6.12
C ALA A 44 26.76 7.47 6.95
N ASN A 45 26.65 8.37 7.93
CA ASN A 45 27.78 8.90 8.71
C ASN A 45 27.54 8.98 10.24
N THR A 46 26.73 8.10 10.84
CA THR A 46 26.52 8.12 12.31
C THR A 46 26.60 6.74 12.96
N GLU A 47 27.21 6.67 14.16
CA GLU A 47 27.34 5.43 14.98
C GLU A 47 25.99 4.80 15.39
N MET A 48 24.88 5.54 15.21
CA MET A 48 23.50 5.11 15.49
C MET A 48 22.67 4.99 14.19
N GLY A 49 23.34 4.89 13.03
CA GLY A 49 22.73 4.89 11.69
C GLY A 49 21.70 3.79 11.50
N ASP A 50 22.06 2.55 11.85
CA ASP A 50 21.24 1.36 11.60
C ASP A 50 19.88 1.43 12.33
N VAL A 51 19.87 1.75 13.64
CA VAL A 51 18.62 1.86 14.43
C VAL A 51 17.73 3.02 13.96
N LYS A 52 18.32 4.11 13.46
CA LYS A 52 17.54 5.23 12.90
C LYS A 52 16.99 4.90 11.52
N GLN A 53 17.71 4.10 10.74
CA GLN A 53 17.28 3.62 9.44
C GLN A 53 16.10 2.66 9.60
N ASP A 54 16.21 1.62 10.43
CA ASP A 54 15.12 0.65 10.70
C ASP A 54 13.80 1.33 11.10
N LYS A 55 13.90 2.39 11.90
CA LYS A 55 12.74 3.18 12.35
C LYS A 55 12.10 3.98 11.22
N LYS A 56 12.91 4.57 10.34
CA LYS A 56 12.43 5.33 9.18
C LYS A 56 11.84 4.40 8.13
N ASP A 57 12.44 3.23 7.94
CA ASP A 57 11.96 2.22 6.99
C ASP A 57 10.63 1.62 7.47
N PHE A 58 10.45 1.39 8.78
CA PHE A 58 9.15 1.06 9.36
C PHE A 58 8.10 2.13 9.10
N ASP A 59 8.45 3.41 9.31
CA ASP A 59 7.51 4.53 9.10
C ASP A 59 7.07 4.62 7.63
N SER A 60 7.99 4.47 6.67
CA SER A 60 7.65 4.51 5.25
C SER A 60 6.90 3.25 4.79
N ASP A 61 7.26 2.07 5.30
CA ASP A 61 6.56 0.82 4.98
C ASP A 61 5.08 0.92 5.36
N PHE A 62 4.80 1.33 6.60
CA PHE A 62 3.44 1.60 7.07
C PHE A 62 2.70 2.60 6.15
N MET A 63 3.32 3.73 5.81
CA MET A 63 2.69 4.76 4.99
C MET A 63 2.37 4.26 3.57
N THR A 64 3.25 3.44 2.97
CA THR A 64 3.03 2.90 1.63
C THR A 64 1.95 1.82 1.60
N LYS A 65 1.91 0.92 2.60
CA LYS A 65 0.85 -0.09 2.75
C LYS A 65 -0.51 0.54 3.03
N ALA A 66 -0.59 1.46 3.99
CA ALA A 66 -1.80 2.21 4.31
C ALA A 66 -2.37 2.95 3.09
N ALA A 67 -1.50 3.50 2.22
CA ALA A 67 -1.94 4.16 0.99
C ALA A 67 -2.57 3.17 0.01
N SER A 68 -1.97 1.98 -0.13
CA SER A 68 -2.49 0.94 -1.01
C SER A 68 -3.82 0.36 -0.49
N GLY A 69 -3.92 0.07 0.81
CA GLY A 69 -5.14 -0.46 1.45
C GLY A 69 -6.28 0.54 1.35
N GLY A 70 -6.02 1.80 1.72
CA GLY A 70 -7.00 2.87 1.59
C GLY A 70 -7.46 3.12 0.15
N MET A 71 -6.61 2.91 -0.86
CA MET A 71 -7.05 2.97 -2.27
C MET A 71 -7.99 1.81 -2.62
N LEU A 72 -7.69 0.58 -2.15
CA LEU A 72 -8.50 -0.62 -2.38
C LEU A 72 -9.90 -0.44 -1.80
N GLU A 73 -9.99 -0.03 -0.54
CA GLU A 73 -11.26 0.11 0.19
C GLU A 73 -12.16 1.17 -0.44
N VAL A 74 -11.57 2.26 -0.93
CA VAL A 74 -12.30 3.30 -1.66
C VAL A 74 -12.75 2.80 -3.04
N GLU A 75 -11.92 2.05 -3.76
CA GLU A 75 -12.26 1.52 -5.09
C GLU A 75 -13.37 0.47 -5.00
N LEU A 76 -13.21 -0.52 -4.13
CA LEU A 76 -14.23 -1.54 -3.86
C LEU A 76 -15.51 -0.94 -3.28
N GLY A 77 -15.39 -0.01 -2.32
CA GLY A 77 -16.54 0.65 -1.73
C GLY A 77 -17.39 1.38 -2.76
N ARG A 78 -16.77 2.07 -3.73
CA ARG A 78 -17.49 2.72 -4.85
C ARG A 78 -18.20 1.71 -5.74
N LEU A 79 -17.52 0.61 -6.08
CA LEU A 79 -18.06 -0.42 -6.96
C LEU A 79 -19.26 -1.10 -6.31
N VAL A 80 -19.16 -1.50 -5.04
CA VAL A 80 -20.25 -2.16 -4.32
C VAL A 80 -21.40 -1.22 -4.01
N ALA A 81 -21.13 0.04 -3.63
CA ALA A 81 -22.20 1.04 -3.45
C ALA A 81 -23.05 1.20 -4.72
N GLN A 82 -22.43 1.10 -5.90
CA GLN A 82 -23.11 1.24 -7.19
C GLN A 82 -23.75 -0.06 -7.69
N GLN A 83 -23.02 -1.18 -7.61
CA GLN A 83 -23.32 -2.43 -8.31
C GLN A 83 -23.78 -3.57 -7.40
N GLY A 84 -23.62 -3.41 -6.07
CA GLY A 84 -24.09 -4.39 -5.09
C GLY A 84 -25.59 -4.66 -5.20
N ALA A 85 -26.06 -5.76 -4.61
CA ALA A 85 -27.47 -6.14 -4.62
C ALA A 85 -28.18 -5.86 -3.28
N THR A 86 -27.44 -5.87 -2.18
CA THR A 86 -27.96 -5.80 -0.81
C THR A 86 -27.83 -4.39 -0.24
N PRO A 87 -28.82 -3.92 0.55
CA PRO A 87 -28.70 -2.67 1.28
C PRO A 87 -27.47 -2.63 2.19
N GLU A 88 -27.12 -3.76 2.80
CA GLU A 88 -25.99 -3.91 3.71
C GLU A 88 -24.65 -3.68 2.97
N GLY A 89 -24.41 -4.38 1.85
CA GLY A 89 -23.21 -4.18 1.04
C GLY A 89 -23.07 -2.75 0.53
N LYS A 90 -24.17 -2.16 0.04
CA LYS A 90 -24.17 -0.77 -0.46
C LYS A 90 -23.87 0.26 0.62
N GLN A 91 -24.48 0.11 1.80
CA GLN A 91 -24.24 1.00 2.92
C GLN A 91 -22.81 0.89 3.42
N PHE A 92 -22.27 -0.33 3.55
CA PHE A 92 -20.87 -0.52 3.90
C PHE A 92 -19.95 0.18 2.90
N GLY A 93 -20.16 -0.08 1.61
CA GLY A 93 -19.35 0.51 0.54
C GLY A 93 -19.35 2.03 0.58
N GLN A 94 -20.50 2.66 0.81
CA GLN A 94 -20.57 4.12 0.95
C GLN A 94 -19.80 4.62 2.19
N HIS A 95 -19.92 3.93 3.33
CA HIS A 95 -19.16 4.28 4.54
C HIS A 95 -17.64 4.20 4.30
N MET A 96 -17.15 3.14 3.64
CA MET A 96 -15.73 3.00 3.30
C MET A 96 -15.26 4.15 2.41
N VAL A 97 -16.04 4.49 1.37
CA VAL A 97 -15.70 5.62 0.50
C VAL A 97 -15.60 6.93 1.27
N ASP A 98 -16.56 7.21 2.15
CA ASP A 98 -16.63 8.48 2.86
C ASP A 98 -15.48 8.67 3.85
N ASP A 99 -15.09 7.61 4.57
CA ASP A 99 -14.07 7.70 5.61
C ASP A 99 -12.66 7.48 5.05
N HIS A 100 -12.45 6.46 4.23
CA HIS A 100 -11.12 6.17 3.67
C HIS A 100 -10.71 7.20 2.62
N SER A 101 -11.64 7.82 1.88
CA SER A 101 -11.24 8.95 1.00
C SER A 101 -10.67 10.12 1.81
N LYS A 102 -11.21 10.41 3.00
CA LYS A 102 -10.67 11.47 3.88
C LYS A 102 -9.31 11.05 4.45
N ALA A 103 -9.21 9.82 4.94
CA ALA A 103 -7.95 9.28 5.47
C ALA A 103 -6.84 9.28 4.41
N ASN A 104 -7.14 8.92 3.16
CA ASN A 104 -6.20 8.92 2.04
C ASN A 104 -5.68 10.33 1.72
N GLU A 105 -6.54 11.34 1.72
CA GLU A 105 -6.11 12.73 1.50
C GLU A 105 -5.23 13.24 2.67
N GLU A 106 -5.58 12.88 3.91
CA GLU A 106 -4.74 13.19 5.07
C GLU A 106 -3.36 12.50 4.99
N LEU A 107 -3.33 11.21 4.62
CA LEU A 107 -2.12 10.41 4.44
C LEU A 107 -1.23 10.99 3.33
N LYS A 108 -1.82 11.36 2.19
CA LYS A 108 -1.11 11.99 1.06
C LYS A 108 -0.51 13.33 1.47
N ALA A 109 -1.27 14.17 2.17
CA ALA A 109 -0.76 15.44 2.69
C ALA A 109 0.37 15.22 3.70
N LEU A 110 0.27 14.20 4.56
CA LEU A 110 1.32 13.84 5.52
C LEU A 110 2.59 13.38 4.79
N ALA A 111 2.47 12.45 3.85
CA ALA A 111 3.61 11.96 3.07
C ALA A 111 4.34 13.09 2.34
N ALA A 112 3.59 14.04 1.73
CA ALA A 112 4.17 15.21 1.09
C ALA A 112 5.00 16.07 2.07
N ARG A 113 4.48 16.32 3.29
CA ARG A 113 5.23 17.07 4.33
C ARG A 113 6.48 16.33 4.82
N LYS A 114 6.44 14.99 4.81
CA LYS A 114 7.55 14.12 5.25
C LYS A 114 8.51 13.75 4.12
N ASN A 115 8.28 14.24 2.90
CA ASN A 115 9.05 13.87 1.71
C ASN A 115 9.10 12.34 1.48
N MET A 116 7.97 11.67 1.77
CA MET A 116 7.78 10.24 1.53
C MET A 116 7.06 10.04 0.20
N THR A 117 7.54 9.08 -0.59
CA THR A 117 6.82 8.60 -1.78
C THR A 117 5.73 7.63 -1.33
N LEU A 118 4.52 7.83 -1.84
CA LEU A 118 3.44 6.84 -1.74
C LEU A 118 3.27 6.11 -3.07
N PRO A 119 2.71 4.89 -3.07
CA PRO A 119 2.28 4.24 -4.30
C PRO A 119 1.27 5.11 -5.06
N SER A 120 1.31 5.03 -6.38
CA SER A 120 0.39 5.79 -7.26
C SER A 120 -0.78 4.95 -7.77
N THR A 121 -0.72 3.63 -7.58
CA THR A 121 -1.75 2.64 -7.89
C THR A 121 -1.77 1.60 -6.76
N LEU A 122 -2.80 0.73 -6.74
CA LEU A 122 -2.78 -0.45 -5.87
C LEU A 122 -1.50 -1.25 -6.06
N GLY A 123 -1.01 -1.80 -4.96
CA GLY A 123 -0.08 -2.92 -5.00
C GLY A 123 -0.74 -4.18 -5.55
N GLU A 124 0.07 -5.16 -5.91
CA GLU A 124 -0.31 -6.41 -6.58
C GLU A 124 -1.30 -7.20 -5.72
N ASP A 125 -1.01 -7.44 -4.44
CA ASP A 125 -1.91 -8.14 -3.51
C ASP A 125 -3.29 -7.47 -3.44
N HIS A 126 -3.33 -6.13 -3.34
CA HIS A 126 -4.60 -5.39 -3.32
C HIS A 126 -5.30 -5.37 -4.67
N ARG A 127 -4.55 -5.40 -5.78
CA ARG A 127 -5.13 -5.56 -7.11
C ARG A 127 -5.81 -6.92 -7.25
N GLU A 128 -5.18 -7.99 -6.76
CA GLU A 128 -5.78 -9.32 -6.77
C GLU A 128 -7.08 -9.37 -5.97
N VAL A 129 -7.12 -8.73 -4.80
CA VAL A 129 -8.37 -8.61 -4.00
C VAL A 129 -9.45 -7.83 -4.75
N LEU A 130 -9.09 -6.72 -5.40
CA LEU A 130 -10.03 -5.96 -6.23
C LEU A 130 -10.63 -6.83 -7.34
N ASP A 131 -9.78 -7.54 -8.08
CA ASP A 131 -10.20 -8.39 -9.19
C ASP A 131 -11.10 -9.54 -8.69
N ASP A 132 -10.69 -10.23 -7.62
CA ASP A 132 -11.42 -11.38 -7.02
C ASP A 132 -12.79 -11.02 -6.44
N VAL A 133 -12.99 -9.78 -5.96
CA VAL A 133 -14.31 -9.27 -5.57
C VAL A 133 -15.13 -8.86 -6.79
N THR A 134 -14.50 -8.25 -7.80
CA THR A 134 -15.21 -7.66 -8.95
C THR A 134 -15.53 -8.67 -10.06
N ASP A 135 -14.96 -9.86 -10.01
CA ASP A 135 -15.38 -11.02 -10.81
C ASP A 135 -16.78 -11.52 -10.42
N GLU A 136 -17.19 -11.29 -9.16
CA GLU A 136 -18.52 -11.61 -8.68
C GLU A 136 -19.53 -10.50 -9.04
N LYS A 137 -20.83 -10.84 -8.96
CA LYS A 137 -21.94 -9.90 -9.23
C LYS A 137 -23.06 -10.03 -8.20
N GLY A 138 -23.83 -8.95 -8.06
CA GLY A 138 -25.04 -8.95 -7.23
C GLY A 138 -24.76 -9.34 -5.78
N VAL A 139 -25.53 -10.30 -5.25
CA VAL A 139 -25.41 -10.72 -3.84
C VAL A 139 -24.06 -11.40 -3.56
N ASP A 140 -23.49 -12.12 -4.53
CA ASP A 140 -22.21 -12.80 -4.35
C ASP A 140 -21.05 -11.80 -4.29
N MET A 141 -21.13 -10.69 -5.06
CA MET A 141 -20.21 -9.55 -4.93
C MET A 141 -20.26 -8.96 -3.52
N ASP A 142 -21.46 -8.72 -2.97
CA ASP A 142 -21.60 -8.16 -1.62
C ASP A 142 -21.03 -9.11 -0.55
N LYS A 143 -21.28 -10.42 -0.67
CA LYS A 143 -20.73 -11.44 0.24
C LYS A 143 -19.22 -11.45 0.20
N LYS A 144 -18.65 -11.47 -1.00
CA LYS A 144 -17.20 -11.52 -1.20
C LYS A 144 -16.55 -10.25 -0.68
N TYR A 145 -17.09 -9.09 -1.03
CA TYR A 145 -16.64 -7.80 -0.54
C TYR A 145 -16.62 -7.73 0.99
N LEU A 146 -17.75 -8.02 1.66
CA LEU A 146 -17.82 -7.93 3.12
C LEU A 146 -16.88 -8.93 3.81
N LYS A 147 -16.66 -10.11 3.21
CA LYS A 147 -15.68 -11.08 3.71
C LYS A 147 -14.26 -10.56 3.61
N GLU A 148 -13.87 -9.98 2.48
CA GLU A 148 -12.53 -9.42 2.32
C GLU A 148 -12.32 -8.20 3.21
N MET A 149 -13.34 -7.33 3.36
CA MET A 149 -13.29 -6.18 4.26
C MET A 149 -13.14 -6.58 5.73
N VAL A 150 -13.71 -7.71 6.18
CA VAL A 150 -13.43 -8.22 7.53
C VAL A 150 -11.96 -8.56 7.71
N LYS A 151 -11.35 -9.27 6.76
CA LYS A 151 -9.93 -9.65 6.86
C LYS A 151 -9.01 -8.43 6.83
N ASP A 152 -9.26 -7.56 5.86
CA ASP A 152 -8.51 -6.32 5.64
C ASP A 152 -8.53 -5.45 6.89
N HIS A 153 -9.72 -5.24 7.49
CA HIS A 153 -9.85 -4.44 8.69
C HIS A 153 -9.28 -5.11 9.96
N GLU A 154 -9.20 -6.44 10.04
CA GLU A 154 -8.48 -7.12 11.12
C GLU A 154 -6.97 -6.85 11.04
N GLU A 155 -6.41 -6.85 9.84
CA GLU A 155 -5.01 -6.51 9.57
C GLU A 155 -4.74 -5.02 9.82
N ASP A 156 -5.56 -4.13 9.26
CA ASP A 156 -5.45 -2.69 9.44
C ASP A 156 -5.51 -2.27 10.91
N VAL A 157 -6.43 -2.83 11.70
CA VAL A 157 -6.48 -2.55 13.15
C VAL A 157 -5.17 -2.94 13.82
N LYS A 158 -4.56 -4.06 13.44
CA LYS A 158 -3.27 -4.51 13.98
C LYS A 158 -2.14 -3.56 13.54
N GLU A 159 -2.03 -3.26 12.25
CA GLU A 159 -0.97 -2.43 11.69
C GLU A 159 -1.03 -0.99 12.22
N TYR A 160 -2.21 -0.37 12.23
CA TYR A 160 -2.40 0.98 12.77
C TYR A 160 -2.18 1.03 14.28
N THR A 161 -2.57 -0.02 15.02
CA THR A 161 -2.25 -0.11 16.46
C THR A 161 -0.74 -0.20 16.66
N GLU A 162 -0.03 -1.01 15.89
CA GLU A 162 1.43 -1.08 15.97
C GLU A 162 2.09 0.26 15.63
N ALA A 163 1.71 0.89 14.51
CA ALA A 163 2.23 2.18 14.09
C ALA A 163 1.96 3.29 15.13
N SER A 164 0.79 3.26 15.79
CA SER A 164 0.45 4.21 16.86
C SER A 164 1.40 4.15 18.07
N VAL A 165 2.18 3.09 18.22
CA VAL A 165 3.16 2.91 19.29
C VAL A 165 4.58 3.02 18.75
N ARG A 166 4.87 2.28 17.68
CA ARG A 166 6.21 2.01 17.16
C ARG A 166 6.74 3.09 16.22
N ALA A 167 5.86 3.81 15.51
CA ALA A 167 6.27 4.82 14.55
C ALA A 167 7.22 5.84 15.21
N SER A 168 8.25 6.25 14.47
CA SER A 168 9.28 7.14 14.99
C SER A 168 8.92 8.61 14.77
N ASP A 169 8.27 8.91 13.65
CA ASP A 169 7.73 10.22 13.38
C ASP A 169 6.44 10.47 14.18
N PRO A 170 6.36 11.58 14.95
CA PRO A 170 5.20 11.85 15.79
C PRO A 170 3.91 12.11 15.00
N ASP A 171 3.98 12.61 13.77
CA ASP A 171 2.78 12.88 12.96
C ASP A 171 2.24 11.58 12.34
N ILE A 172 3.12 10.66 11.93
CA ILE A 172 2.72 9.31 11.47
C ILE A 172 2.09 8.53 12.63
N LYS A 173 2.71 8.60 13.81
CA LYS A 173 2.14 8.02 15.03
C LYS A 173 0.75 8.56 15.34
N ALA A 174 0.57 9.87 15.27
CA ALA A 174 -0.71 10.52 15.54
C ALA A 174 -1.76 10.17 14.48
N PHE A 175 -1.38 10.11 13.20
CA PHE A 175 -2.25 9.65 12.12
C PHE A 175 -2.73 8.21 12.36
N ALA A 176 -1.81 7.30 12.70
CA ALA A 176 -2.16 5.92 13.00
C ALA A 176 -3.13 5.85 14.19
N ALA A 177 -2.77 6.48 15.32
CA ALA A 177 -3.58 6.50 16.54
C ALA A 177 -5.00 7.06 16.32
N LYS A 178 -5.13 8.10 15.49
CA LYS A 178 -6.42 8.72 15.17
C LYS A 178 -7.36 7.76 14.43
N ASN A 179 -6.82 6.92 13.55
CA ASN A 179 -7.62 6.04 12.70
C ASN A 179 -7.94 4.69 13.35
N VAL A 180 -7.17 4.22 14.35
CA VAL A 180 -7.46 2.97 15.09
C VAL A 180 -8.93 2.84 15.55
N PRO A 181 -9.57 3.83 16.21
CA PRO A 181 -10.97 3.68 16.62
C PRO A 181 -11.94 3.57 15.44
N ILE A 182 -11.66 4.25 14.33
CA ILE A 182 -12.48 4.22 13.11
C ILE A 182 -12.40 2.83 12.48
N LEU A 183 -11.19 2.30 12.28
CA LEU A 183 -10.96 0.96 11.73
C LEU A 183 -11.62 -0.15 12.58
N LYS A 184 -11.63 0.00 13.92
CA LYS A 184 -12.35 -0.93 14.81
C LYS A 184 -13.87 -0.86 14.64
N GLU A 185 -14.42 0.33 14.42
CA GLU A 185 -15.84 0.51 14.14
C GLU A 185 -16.21 -0.12 12.79
N HIS A 186 -15.40 0.14 11.76
CA HIS A 186 -15.56 -0.45 10.44
C HIS A 186 -15.46 -1.97 10.47
N LEU A 187 -14.48 -2.56 11.17
CA LEU A 187 -14.41 -4.02 11.38
C LEU A 187 -15.70 -4.57 12.01
N SER A 188 -16.18 -3.93 13.08
CA SER A 188 -17.43 -4.33 13.72
C SER A 188 -18.64 -4.22 12.78
N MET A 189 -18.65 -3.20 11.93
CA MET A 189 -19.69 -3.02 10.91
C MET A 189 -19.60 -4.10 9.83
N ALA A 190 -18.41 -4.38 9.31
CA ALA A 190 -18.16 -5.41 8.29
C ALA A 190 -18.62 -6.78 8.79
N GLN A 191 -18.25 -7.17 10.01
CA GLN A 191 -18.67 -8.45 10.62
C GLN A 191 -20.19 -8.56 10.75
N ARG A 192 -20.86 -7.49 11.19
CA ARG A 192 -22.33 -7.47 11.30
C ARG A 192 -23.01 -7.57 9.94
N MET A 193 -22.51 -6.83 8.95
CA MET A 193 -23.08 -6.80 7.61
C MET A 193 -22.82 -8.11 6.87
N GLN A 194 -21.63 -8.70 7.01
CA GLN A 194 -21.30 -10.02 6.47
C GLN A 194 -22.30 -11.06 6.97
N ALA A 195 -22.52 -11.14 8.29
CA ALA A 195 -23.47 -12.07 8.88
C ALA A 195 -24.92 -11.87 8.38
N ALA A 196 -25.31 -10.61 8.10
CA ALA A 196 -26.63 -10.30 7.54
C ALA A 196 -26.77 -10.70 6.06
N VAL A 197 -25.70 -10.56 5.27
CA VAL A 197 -25.69 -10.86 3.84
C VAL A 197 -25.50 -12.35 3.56
N GLU A 198 -24.80 -13.11 4.41
CA GLU A 198 -24.61 -14.56 4.25
C GLU A 198 -25.93 -15.34 4.10
N GLN A 199 -26.99 -14.87 4.74
CA GLN A 199 -28.32 -15.49 4.70
C GLN A 199 -29.13 -15.14 3.44
N ARG A 200 -28.65 -14.21 2.61
CA ARG A 200 -29.33 -13.76 1.39
C ARG A 200 -29.07 -14.75 0.25
N LYS A 201 -30.10 -15.03 -0.55
CA LYS A 201 -30.04 -15.89 -1.74
C LYS A 201 -29.87 -15.04 -2.99
#